data_AF-A0A535Q7I2-F1
#
_entry.id   AF-A0A535Q7I2-F1
#
_cell.length_a   1.000
_cell.length_b   1.000
_cell.length_c   1.000
_cell.angle_alpha   90.00
_cell.angle_beta   90.00
_cell.angle_gamma   90.00
#
_symmetry.space_group_name_H-M   'P 1'
#
loop_
_entity.id
_entity.type
_entity.pdbx_description
1 polymer ?
#
loop_
_entity_poly.entity_id
_entity_poly.type
_entity_poly.pdbx_seq_one_letter_code
_entity_poly.pdbx_strand_id
1 'polypeptide(L)'
;MFPFDQNNPQMYEQYAQAYQSGDHSGLDHNQLLDHVTQFMQYAPPGMQSGVLQQVFAQMGPQQRATFAQQAPAEYPMNGNDPQQMAQSFQQMGQQRPDLLGQLLGPGGLMSSPMAKMALTSIAGLAAGQMLQRR
;
A
#
# COMPACT_ATOMS: atom_id res chain seq x y z
N MET A 1 -17.71 -8.97 6.24
CA MET A 1 -16.34 -9.51 6.39
C MET A 1 -15.58 -9.11 5.14
N PHE A 2 -14.31 -8.73 5.26
CA PHE A 2 -13.50 -8.40 4.09
C PHE A 2 -13.55 -9.51 3.06
N PRO A 3 -13.72 -9.24 1.75
CA PRO A 3 -13.41 -10.23 0.74
C PRO A 3 -11.88 -10.24 0.57
N PHE A 4 -11.15 -10.71 1.59
CA PHE A 4 -9.82 -11.26 1.36
C PHE A 4 -10.09 -12.62 0.76
N ASP A 5 -9.54 -12.91 -0.42
CA ASP A 5 -9.68 -14.24 -1.02
C ASP A 5 -9.07 -15.24 -0.04
N GLN A 6 -9.92 -15.94 0.72
CA GLN A 6 -9.51 -16.92 1.72
C GLN A 6 -8.76 -18.09 1.08
N ASN A 7 -8.78 -18.19 -0.25
CA ASN A 7 -8.14 -19.27 -1.00
C ASN A 7 -6.63 -19.06 -1.21
N ASN A 8 -6.05 -17.91 -0.87
CA ASN A 8 -4.61 -17.66 -1.08
C ASN A 8 -3.80 -17.30 0.18
N PRO A 9 -3.88 -18.09 1.28
CA PRO A 9 -3.07 -17.85 2.48
C PRO A 9 -1.56 -17.87 2.21
N GLN A 10 -1.12 -18.75 1.30
CA GLN A 10 0.29 -18.87 0.92
C GLN A 10 0.85 -17.60 0.25
N MET A 11 0.01 -16.87 -0.49
CA MET A 11 0.42 -15.62 -1.13
C MET A 11 0.70 -14.53 -0.09
N TYR A 12 -0.10 -14.47 0.97
CA TYR A 12 0.10 -13.52 2.06
C TYR A 12 1.38 -13.80 2.85
N GLU A 13 1.72 -15.08 3.03
CA GLU A 13 3.02 -15.48 3.60
C GLU A 13 4.18 -15.03 2.71
N GLN A 14 4.04 -15.12 1.38
CA GLN A 14 5.04 -14.62 0.43
C GLN A 14 5.19 -13.10 0.51
N TYR A 15 4.11 -12.33 0.61
CA TYR A 15 4.19 -10.88 0.79
C TYR A 15 4.83 -10.49 2.12
N ALA A 16 4.46 -11.15 3.21
CA ALA A 16 5.07 -10.93 4.51
C ALA A 16 6.56 -11.29 4.51
N GLN A 17 6.95 -12.40 3.90
CA GLN A 17 8.35 -12.80 3.74
C GLN A 17 9.12 -11.82 2.86
N ALA A 18 8.59 -11.44 1.70
CA ALA A 18 9.22 -10.47 0.80
C ALA A 18 9.42 -9.10 1.47
N TYR A 19 8.45 -8.67 2.28
CA TYR A 19 8.56 -7.47 3.09
C TYR A 19 9.65 -7.59 4.18
N GLN A 20 9.75 -8.75 4.85
CA GLN A 20 10.77 -8.98 5.88
C GLN A 20 12.19 -9.19 5.31
N SER A 21 12.31 -9.85 4.16
CA SER A 21 13.59 -10.17 3.52
C SER A 21 14.09 -9.04 2.61
N GLY A 22 13.20 -8.14 2.17
CA GLY A 22 13.47 -7.16 1.13
C GLY A 22 13.61 -7.77 -0.28
N ASP A 23 13.33 -9.07 -0.44
CA ASP A 23 13.36 -9.76 -1.72
C ASP A 23 11.98 -9.75 -2.38
N HIS A 24 11.81 -8.89 -3.38
CA HIS A 24 10.57 -8.72 -4.12
C HIS A 24 10.59 -9.42 -5.49
N SER A 25 11.64 -10.19 -5.79
CA SER A 25 11.92 -10.75 -7.12
C SER A 25 10.86 -11.76 -7.58
N GLY A 26 10.26 -12.47 -6.63
CA GLY A 26 9.25 -13.51 -6.89
C GLY A 26 7.81 -13.03 -6.89
N LEU A 27 7.55 -11.74 -6.61
CA LEU A 27 6.19 -11.23 -6.51
C LEU A 27 5.63 -10.82 -7.88
N ASP A 28 4.46 -11.34 -8.23
CA ASP A 28 3.70 -10.82 -9.36
C ASP A 28 3.14 -9.43 -9.01
N HIS A 29 3.57 -8.43 -9.77
CA HIS A 29 3.27 -7.04 -9.51
C HIS A 29 1.83 -6.68 -9.86
N ASN A 30 1.26 -7.32 -10.87
CA ASN A 30 -0.13 -7.11 -11.25
C ASN A 30 -1.05 -7.68 -10.18
N GLN A 31 -0.72 -8.85 -9.65
CA GLN A 31 -1.43 -9.42 -8.51
C GLN A 31 -1.30 -8.52 -7.28
N LEU A 32 -0.10 -8.05 -6.94
CA LEU A 32 0.11 -7.18 -5.78
C LEU A 32 -0.72 -5.89 -5.88
N LEU A 33 -0.74 -5.26 -7.06
CA LEU A 33 -1.54 -4.06 -7.32
C LEU A 33 -3.02 -4.32 -7.16
N ASP A 34 -3.52 -5.43 -7.69
CA ASP A 34 -4.92 -5.82 -7.58
C ASP A 34 -5.33 -5.98 -6.11
N HIS A 35 -4.52 -6.69 -5.30
CA HIS A 35 -4.79 -6.87 -3.87
C HIS A 35 -4.75 -5.56 -3.09
N VAL A 36 -3.79 -4.67 -3.36
CA VAL A 36 -3.74 -3.36 -2.72
C VAL A 36 -4.97 -2.52 -3.12
N THR A 37 -5.39 -2.59 -4.37
CA THR A 37 -6.60 -1.89 -4.84
C THR A 37 -7.85 -2.42 -4.16
N GLN A 38 -8.00 -3.74 -4.06
CA GLN A 38 -9.09 -4.38 -3.31
C GLN A 38 -9.07 -3.99 -1.82
N PHE A 39 -7.88 -3.97 -1.20
CA PHE A 39 -7.71 -3.50 0.16
C PHE A 39 -8.22 -2.05 0.31
N MET A 40 -7.77 -1.14 -0.56
CA MET A 40 -8.18 0.27 -0.51
C MET A 40 -9.67 0.48 -0.77
N GLN A 41 -10.32 -0.36 -1.58
CA GLN A 41 -11.75 -0.24 -1.86
C GLN A 41 -12.62 -0.82 -0.75
N TYR A 42 -12.26 -1.99 -0.26
CA TYR A 42 -13.15 -2.68 0.65
C TYR A 42 -12.83 -2.37 2.11
N ALA A 43 -11.55 -2.08 2.49
CA ALA A 43 -11.05 -2.18 3.88
C ALA A 43 -11.80 -1.29 4.86
N PRO A 44 -12.09 -1.78 6.09
CA PRO A 44 -12.61 -0.91 7.11
C PRO A 44 -11.71 0.33 7.22
N PRO A 45 -12.26 1.54 7.25
CA PRO A 45 -11.44 2.77 7.24
C PRO A 45 -10.36 2.79 8.31
N GLY A 46 -10.64 2.25 9.51
CA GLY A 46 -9.66 2.14 10.59
C GLY A 46 -8.51 1.16 10.33
N MET A 47 -8.73 0.14 9.51
CA MET A 47 -7.67 -0.79 9.08
C MET A 47 -6.83 -0.17 7.96
N GLN A 48 -7.45 0.51 7.00
CA GLN A 48 -6.75 1.26 5.97
C GLN A 48 -5.80 2.28 6.59
N SER A 49 -6.32 3.13 7.48
CA SER A 49 -5.52 4.17 8.12
C SER A 49 -4.35 3.58 8.92
N GLY A 50 -4.58 2.52 9.70
CA GLY A 50 -3.54 1.85 10.49
C GLY A 50 -2.41 1.28 9.62
N VAL A 51 -2.75 0.56 8.55
CA VAL A 51 -1.76 0.00 7.62
C VAL A 51 -1.00 1.12 6.90
N LEU A 52 -1.70 2.09 6.32
CA LEU A 52 -1.09 3.19 5.58
C LEU A 52 -0.17 4.04 6.46
N GLN A 53 -0.62 4.36 7.69
CA GLN A 53 0.20 5.11 8.65
C GLN A 53 1.49 4.36 8.98
N GLN A 54 1.41 3.05 9.18
CA GLN A 54 2.58 2.22 9.45
C GLN A 54 3.53 2.15 8.25
N VAL A 55 3.01 2.09 7.02
CA VAL A 55 3.79 2.11 5.79
C VAL A 55 4.53 3.43 5.61
N PHE A 56 3.83 4.57 5.71
CA PHE A 56 4.46 5.89 5.60
C PHE A 56 5.41 6.17 6.77
N ALA A 57 5.14 5.68 7.98
CA ALA A 57 6.04 5.82 9.11
C ALA A 57 7.36 5.08 8.92
N GLN A 58 7.35 3.95 8.21
CA GLN A 58 8.56 3.21 7.87
C GLN A 58 9.34 3.80 6.69
N MET A 59 8.68 4.58 5.83
CA MET A 59 9.36 5.28 4.76
C MET A 59 10.30 6.35 5.33
N GLY A 60 11.54 6.34 4.83
CA GLY A 60 12.52 7.38 5.14
C GLY A 60 12.01 8.77 4.73
N PRO A 61 12.49 9.86 5.36
CA PRO A 61 12.02 11.22 5.07
C PRO A 61 12.13 11.60 3.59
N GLN A 62 13.23 11.21 2.93
CA GLN A 62 13.45 11.45 1.51
C GLN A 62 12.47 10.67 0.63
N GLN A 63 12.13 9.44 1.03
CA GLN A 63 11.16 8.60 0.33
C GLN A 63 9.76 9.22 0.38
N ARG A 64 9.37 9.69 1.57
CA ARG A 64 8.11 10.41 1.77
C ARG A 64 8.06 11.72 1.00
N ALA A 65 9.16 12.47 0.95
CA ALA A 65 9.24 13.69 0.16
C ALA A 65 9.06 13.41 -1.34
N THR A 66 9.72 12.38 -1.88
CA THR A 66 9.55 11.96 -3.29
C THR A 66 8.11 11.52 -3.55
N PHE A 67 7.52 10.73 -2.65
CA PHE A 67 6.13 10.30 -2.77
C PHE A 67 5.18 11.50 -2.77
N ALA A 68 5.39 12.45 -1.86
CA ALA A 68 4.59 13.66 -1.78
C ALA A 68 4.69 14.54 -3.04
N GLN A 69 5.87 14.59 -3.68
CA GLN A 69 6.06 15.29 -4.95
C GLN A 69 5.33 14.62 -6.12
N GLN A 70 5.13 13.30 -6.05
CA GLN A 70 4.43 12.53 -7.08
C GLN A 70 2.93 12.40 -6.80
N ALA A 71 2.47 12.84 -5.64
CA ALA A 71 1.06 12.85 -5.31
C ALA A 71 0.30 13.83 -6.21
N PRO A 72 -0.94 13.49 -6.63
CA PRO A 72 -1.77 14.41 -7.40
C PRO A 72 -2.00 15.72 -6.65
N ALA A 73 -2.07 16.85 -7.36
CA ALA A 73 -2.31 18.17 -6.76
C ALA A 73 -3.65 18.25 -5.98
N GLU A 74 -4.62 17.41 -6.35
CA GLU A 74 -5.92 17.25 -5.66
C GLU A 74 -5.77 16.60 -4.27
N TYR A 75 -4.69 15.85 -4.03
CA TYR A 75 -4.41 15.12 -2.80
C TYR A 75 -3.01 15.49 -2.29
N PRO A 76 -2.81 16.75 -1.82
CA PRO A 76 -1.50 17.20 -1.38
C PRO A 76 -1.05 16.39 -0.17
N MET A 77 0.17 15.89 -0.24
CA MET A 77 0.78 15.09 0.82
C MET A 77 1.97 15.84 1.40
N ASN A 78 2.14 15.73 2.72
CA ASN A 78 3.29 16.32 3.40
C ASN A 78 4.29 15.23 3.75
N GLY A 79 5.45 15.22 3.09
CA GLY A 79 6.49 14.22 3.36
C GLY A 79 6.99 14.20 4.81
N ASN A 80 6.82 15.31 5.54
CA ASN A 80 7.21 15.40 6.95
C ASN A 80 6.15 14.81 7.90
N ASP A 81 4.90 14.67 7.45
CA ASP A 81 3.79 14.17 8.25
C ASP A 81 3.23 12.86 7.67
N PRO A 82 3.73 11.70 8.14
CA PRO A 82 3.30 10.40 7.62
C PRO A 82 1.82 10.10 7.91
N GLN A 83 1.23 10.72 8.93
CA GLN A 83 -0.18 10.56 9.24
C GLN A 83 -1.04 11.32 8.23
N GLN A 84 -0.67 12.55 7.88
CA GLN A 84 -1.35 13.31 6.83
C GLN A 84 -1.23 12.60 5.45
N MET A 85 -0.06 12.02 5.15
CA MET A 85 0.11 11.21 3.93
C MET A 85 -0.85 10.03 3.91
N ALA A 86 -0.94 9.27 5.00
CA ALA A 86 -1.84 8.13 5.12
C ALA A 86 -3.31 8.52 4.89
N GLN A 87 -3.75 9.62 5.51
CA GLN A 87 -5.10 10.16 5.34
C GLN A 87 -5.37 10.58 3.89
N SER A 88 -4.43 11.29 3.26
CA SER A 88 -4.57 11.77 1.88
C SER A 88 -4.61 10.60 0.89
N PHE A 89 -3.76 9.60 1.10
CA PHE A 89 -3.73 8.39 0.29
C PHE A 89 -5.01 7.55 0.47
N GLN A 90 -5.52 7.46 1.70
CA GLN A 90 -6.80 6.82 1.98
C GLN A 90 -7.96 7.52 1.27
N GLN A 91 -8.03 8.85 1.36
CA GLN A 91 -9.07 9.63 0.68
C GLN A 91 -9.00 9.45 -0.83
N MET A 92 -7.81 9.46 -1.42
CA MET A 92 -7.60 9.18 -2.83
C MET A 92 -8.09 7.79 -3.21
N GLY A 93 -7.78 6.75 -2.43
CA GLY A 93 -8.25 5.39 -2.71
C GLY A 93 -9.77 5.22 -2.63
N GLN A 94 -10.44 5.98 -1.76
CA GLN A 94 -11.90 5.92 -1.61
C GLN A 94 -12.64 6.79 -2.65
N GLN A 95 -12.10 7.95 -2.99
CA GLN A 95 -12.76 8.92 -3.88
C GLN A 95 -12.38 8.74 -5.35
N ARG A 96 -11.14 8.36 -5.62
CA ARG A 96 -10.55 8.29 -6.97
C ARG A 96 -9.71 7.02 -7.12
N PRO A 97 -10.35 5.84 -7.12
CA PRO A 97 -9.64 4.57 -7.33
C PRO A 97 -8.88 4.55 -8.66
N ASP A 98 -9.36 5.27 -9.69
CA ASP A 98 -8.67 5.42 -10.97
C ASP A 98 -7.31 6.12 -10.84
N LEU A 99 -7.23 7.17 -10.01
CA LEU A 99 -5.97 7.87 -9.74
C LEU A 99 -5.02 6.99 -8.94
N LEU A 100 -5.53 6.21 -7.99
CA LEU A 100 -4.72 5.26 -7.23
C LEU A 100 -4.12 4.19 -8.17
N GLY A 101 -4.92 3.66 -9.09
CA GLY A 101 -4.47 2.72 -10.13
C GLY A 101 -3.47 3.34 -11.11
N GLN A 102 -3.61 4.62 -11.44
CA GLN A 102 -2.66 5.34 -12.30
C GLN A 102 -1.35 5.65 -11.57
N LEU A 103 -1.43 6.09 -10.32
CA LEU A 103 -0.29 6.39 -9.46
C LEU A 103 0.52 5.11 -9.18
N LEU A 104 -0.15 4.01 -8.86
CA LEU A 104 0.46 2.70 -8.62
C LEU A 104 0.59 1.86 -9.90
N GLY A 105 0.25 2.42 -11.06
CA GLY A 105 0.22 1.70 -12.33
C GLY A 105 1.57 1.70 -13.06
N PRO A 106 1.66 0.96 -14.19
CA PRO A 106 2.84 0.99 -15.04
C PRO A 106 3.05 2.40 -15.62
N GLY A 107 4.15 3.03 -15.21
CA GLY A 107 4.51 4.42 -15.58
C GLY A 107 4.39 5.44 -14.44
N GLY A 108 3.76 5.09 -13.33
CA GLY A 108 3.68 5.90 -12.10
C GLY A 108 4.77 5.55 -11.08
N LEU A 109 4.44 5.68 -9.79
CA LEU A 109 5.29 5.32 -8.67
C LEU A 109 5.81 3.88 -8.78
N MET A 110 5.03 2.96 -9.36
CA MET A 110 5.37 1.54 -9.50
C MET A 110 6.58 1.24 -10.38
N SER A 111 7.02 2.20 -11.19
CA SER A 111 8.30 2.11 -11.90
C SER A 111 9.51 2.18 -10.96
N SER A 112 9.31 2.63 -9.71
CA SER A 112 10.35 2.72 -8.69
C SER A 112 10.40 1.49 -7.78
N PRO A 113 11.59 1.02 -7.37
CA PRO A 113 11.75 -0.01 -6.35
C PRO A 113 11.02 0.33 -5.03
N MET A 114 10.91 1.62 -4.73
CA MET A 114 10.26 2.12 -3.51
C MET A 114 8.76 1.84 -3.49
N ALA A 115 8.08 1.98 -4.61
CA ALA A 115 6.66 1.67 -4.69
C ALA A 115 6.40 0.17 -4.53
N LYS A 116 7.27 -0.68 -5.07
CA LYS A 116 7.19 -2.13 -4.83
C LYS A 116 7.29 -2.45 -3.34
N MET A 117 8.24 -1.81 -2.64
CA MET A 117 8.31 -1.91 -1.19
C MET A 117 7.03 -1.42 -0.53
N ALA A 118 6.53 -0.23 -0.86
CA ALA A 118 5.32 0.32 -0.25
C ALA A 118 4.09 -0.60 -0.46
N LEU A 119 3.89 -1.12 -1.68
CA LEU A 119 2.82 -2.05 -2.00
C LEU A 119 2.96 -3.37 -1.24
N THR A 120 4.17 -3.92 -1.18
CA THR A 120 4.45 -5.15 -0.43
C THR A 120 4.22 -4.92 1.06
N SER A 121 4.59 -3.76 1.60
CA SER A 121 4.33 -3.39 2.99
C SER A 121 2.84 -3.26 3.28
N ILE A 122 2.05 -2.64 2.39
CA ILE A 122 0.59 -2.54 2.53
C ILE A 122 0.00 -3.96 2.54
N ALA A 123 0.34 -4.79 1.55
CA ALA A 123 -0.16 -6.15 1.44
C ALA A 123 0.26 -7.03 2.62
N GLY A 124 1.53 -6.96 3.02
CA GLY A 124 2.10 -7.74 4.14
C GLY A 124 1.54 -7.34 5.50
N LEU A 125 1.35 -6.04 5.76
CA LEU A 125 0.74 -5.55 7.00
C LEU A 125 -0.75 -5.85 7.06
N ALA A 126 -1.47 -5.68 5.94
CA ALA A 126 -2.87 -6.06 5.85
C ALA A 126 -3.05 -7.57 6.13
N ALA A 127 -2.20 -8.40 5.51
CA ALA A 127 -2.14 -9.83 5.78
C ALA A 127 -1.84 -10.16 7.24
N GLY A 128 -0.82 -9.52 7.83
CA GLY A 128 -0.40 -9.74 9.22
C GLY A 128 -1.51 -9.44 10.24
N GLN A 129 -2.23 -8.32 10.07
CA GLN A 129 -3.36 -7.98 10.95
C GLN A 129 -4.51 -8.99 10.88
N MET A 130 -4.67 -9.68 9.74
CA MET A 130 -5.70 -10.71 9.60
C MET A 130 -5.27 -12.06 10.16
N LEU A 131 -4.00 -12.43 9.99
CA LEU A 131 -3.42 -13.63 10.61
C LEU A 131 -3.45 -13.54 12.14
N GLN A 132 -3.19 -12.36 12.71
CA GLN A 132 -3.30 -12.11 14.15
C GLN A 132 -4.74 -12.10 14.70
N ARG A 133 -5.75 -12.02 13.82
CA ARG A 133 -7.17 -12.04 14.19
C ARG A 133 -7.82 -13.44 14.11
N ARG A 134 -7.02 -14.49 13.88
CA ARG A 134 -7.48 -15.89 13.97
C ARG A 134 -7.36 -16.44 15.39
#